data_AF-A0A9N7R786-F1
#
_entry.id   AF-A0A9N7R786-F1
#
_cell.length_a   1.000
_cell.length_b   1.000
_cell.length_c   1.000
_cell.angle_alpha   90.00
_cell.angle_beta   90.00
_cell.angle_gamma   90.00
#
_symmetry.space_group_name_H-M   'P 1'
#
loop_
_entity.id
_entity.type
_entity.pdbx_description
1 polymer ?
#
loop_
_entity_poly.entity_id
_entity_poly.type
_entity_poly.pdbx_seq_one_letter_code
_entity_poly.pdbx_strand_id
1 'polypeptide(L)'
;FKTIAQRIEEIDINVYRRLDPLIAEPSEGSSFFRDTLVQYRELNTAEDFIAVYEELLPLVQTLPQIILQKDFILSSLLSRMTMEARLSQEPILRLIAALSRDLLEDFIPFLQRIADSFGALLESGADRDPEIIEQIFTSWSYIMMYLQKYLMKDVGYVL
;
A
#
# COMPACT_ATOMS: atom_id res chain seq x y z
N PHE A 1 -16.25 26.53 -3.51
CA PHE A 1 -15.09 25.83 -2.94
C PHE A 1 -15.57 24.97 -1.77
N LYS A 2 -15.15 23.70 -1.68
CA LYS A 2 -15.49 22.79 -0.57
C LYS A 2 -14.46 22.91 0.55
N THR A 3 -14.88 22.77 1.80
CA THR A 3 -13.95 22.69 2.95
C THR A 3 -13.25 21.32 3.00
N ILE A 4 -12.16 21.20 3.76
CA ILE A 4 -11.49 19.91 4.00
C ILE A 4 -12.47 18.89 4.59
N ALA A 5 -13.25 19.29 5.59
CA ALA A 5 -14.26 18.43 6.21
C ALA A 5 -15.29 17.90 5.19
N GLN A 6 -15.79 18.77 4.30
CA GLN A 6 -16.71 18.35 3.24
C GLN A 6 -16.08 17.39 2.23
N ARG A 7 -14.80 17.60 1.88
CA ARG A 7 -14.08 16.66 1.00
C ARG A 7 -13.88 15.30 1.65
N ILE A 8 -13.59 15.26 2.96
CA ILE A 8 -13.43 14.01 3.71
C ILE A 8 -14.76 13.27 3.84
N GLU A 9 -15.86 13.98 4.10
CA GLU A 9 -17.20 13.39 4.19
C GLU A 9 -17.65 12.73 2.87
N GLU A 10 -17.13 13.21 1.74
CA GLU A 10 -17.41 12.66 0.41
C GLU A 10 -16.52 11.46 0.03
N ILE A 11 -15.49 11.14 0.82
CA ILE A 11 -14.64 9.97 0.58
C ILE A 11 -15.45 8.69 0.87
N ASP A 12 -15.81 7.97 -0.19
CA ASP A 12 -16.43 6.63 -0.11
C ASP A 12 -15.42 5.55 -0.49
N ILE A 13 -14.82 4.91 0.52
CA ILE A 13 -13.86 3.82 0.33
C ILE A 13 -14.60 2.51 0.38
N ASN A 14 -14.95 2.00 -0.79
CA ASN A 14 -15.66 0.73 -0.92
C ASN A 14 -14.92 -0.26 -1.83
N VAL A 15 -13.82 -0.81 -1.32
CA VAL A 15 -13.01 -1.82 -2.04
C VAL A 15 -13.76 -3.15 -2.25
N TYR A 16 -14.80 -3.42 -1.44
CA TYR A 16 -15.58 -4.67 -1.50
C TYR A 16 -16.70 -4.65 -2.55
N ARG A 17 -17.21 -3.48 -2.93
CA ARG A 17 -18.27 -3.32 -3.96
C ARG A 17 -17.75 -2.79 -5.29
N ARG A 18 -16.48 -2.35 -5.38
CA ARG A 18 -15.89 -2.03 -6.67
C ARG A 18 -15.87 -3.30 -7.51
N LEU A 19 -16.73 -3.31 -8.54
CA LEU A 19 -16.61 -4.16 -9.73
C LEU A 19 -15.38 -3.73 -10.55
N ASP A 20 -14.26 -3.41 -9.90
CA ASP A 20 -12.99 -3.36 -10.60
C ASP A 20 -12.85 -4.75 -11.23
N PRO A 21 -12.64 -4.83 -12.56
CA PRO A 21 -12.59 -6.11 -13.25
C PRO A 21 -11.57 -6.95 -12.52
N LEU A 22 -12.04 -8.04 -11.88
CA LEU A 22 -11.27 -9.13 -11.27
C LEU A 22 -9.79 -8.74 -11.18
N ILE A 23 -9.38 -8.05 -10.10
CA ILE A 23 -8.05 -7.41 -9.99
C ILE A 23 -7.01 -8.32 -10.64
N ALA A 24 -6.61 -7.94 -11.87
CA ALA A 24 -6.10 -8.89 -12.85
C ALA A 24 -4.98 -9.72 -12.25
N GLU A 25 -5.02 -11.04 -12.45
CA GLU A 25 -3.87 -11.88 -12.09
C GLU A 25 -2.61 -11.29 -12.71
N PRO A 26 -1.48 -11.33 -12.00
CA PRO A 26 -0.26 -10.75 -12.49
C PRO A 26 0.15 -11.41 -13.80
N SER A 27 0.96 -10.70 -14.58
CA SER A 27 1.56 -11.24 -15.79
C SER A 27 2.26 -12.58 -15.50
N GLU A 28 2.30 -13.51 -16.47
CA GLU A 28 2.88 -14.84 -16.26
C GLU A 28 4.33 -14.74 -15.72
N GLY A 29 4.59 -15.38 -14.56
CA GLY A 29 5.89 -15.33 -13.88
C GLY A 29 6.16 -14.04 -13.08
N SER A 30 5.22 -13.09 -13.04
CA SER A 30 5.30 -11.85 -12.28
C SER A 30 4.63 -11.95 -10.89
N SER A 31 4.36 -10.81 -10.27
CA SER A 31 3.68 -10.65 -8.97
C SER A 31 2.83 -9.38 -8.98
N PHE A 32 1.89 -9.25 -8.04
CA PHE A 32 1.07 -8.04 -7.94
C PHE A 32 1.92 -6.81 -7.62
N PHE A 33 2.92 -6.96 -6.75
CA PHE A 33 3.86 -5.90 -6.40
C PHE A 33 4.66 -5.43 -7.62
N ARG A 34 5.24 -6.35 -8.38
CA ARG A 34 6.06 -6.01 -9.55
C ARG A 34 5.23 -5.29 -10.62
N ASP A 35 4.04 -5.80 -10.92
CA ASP A 35 3.18 -5.19 -11.94
C ASP A 35 2.73 -3.79 -11.50
N THR A 36 2.41 -3.61 -10.20
CA THR A 36 2.12 -2.29 -9.61
C THR A 36 3.31 -1.34 -9.70
N LEU A 37 4.52 -1.82 -9.42
CA LEU A 37 5.75 -1.03 -9.48
C LEU A 37 6.04 -0.52 -10.90
N VAL A 38 5.90 -1.40 -11.89
CA VAL A 38 6.09 -1.05 -13.30
C VAL A 38 4.99 -0.09 -13.78
N GLN A 39 3.73 -0.33 -13.40
CA GLN A 39 2.63 0.54 -13.75
C GLN A 39 2.86 1.97 -13.22
N TYR A 40 3.19 2.11 -11.93
CA TYR A 40 3.41 3.44 -11.37
C TYR A 40 4.66 4.12 -11.91
N ARG A 41 5.65 3.38 -12.44
CA ARG A 41 6.78 3.98 -13.13
C ARG A 41 6.36 4.80 -14.36
N GLU A 42 5.28 4.37 -15.03
CA GLU A 42 4.71 5.08 -16.17
C GLU A 42 3.83 6.27 -15.74
N LEU A 43 3.18 6.15 -14.58
CA LEU A 43 2.20 7.14 -14.10
C LEU A 43 2.78 8.24 -13.20
N ASN A 44 3.90 7.98 -12.52
CA ASN A 44 4.44 8.87 -11.49
C ASN A 44 5.90 9.26 -11.79
N THR A 45 6.19 10.55 -11.67
CA THR A 45 7.50 11.16 -11.96
C THR A 45 8.14 11.82 -10.74
N ALA A 46 7.60 11.60 -9.54
CA ALA A 46 8.13 12.18 -8.31
C ALA A 46 9.43 11.49 -7.87
N GLU A 47 10.36 12.29 -7.37
CA GLU A 47 11.74 11.88 -7.05
C GLU A 47 11.81 10.71 -6.07
N ASP A 48 11.08 10.78 -4.95
CA ASP A 48 11.10 9.73 -3.92
C ASP A 48 10.59 8.38 -4.45
N PHE A 49 9.56 8.40 -5.30
CA PHE A 49 9.07 7.19 -5.94
C PHE A 49 10.06 6.64 -6.98
N ILE A 50 10.70 7.50 -7.77
CA ILE A 50 11.75 7.07 -8.71
C ILE A 50 12.90 6.39 -7.95
N ALA A 51 13.31 6.94 -6.81
CA ALA A 51 14.34 6.33 -5.96
C ALA A 51 13.93 4.94 -5.45
N VAL A 52 12.68 4.79 -4.98
CA VAL A 52 12.13 3.47 -4.59
C VAL A 52 12.09 2.51 -5.77
N TYR A 53 11.70 2.98 -6.95
CA TYR A 53 11.65 2.16 -8.16
C TYR A 53 13.04 1.62 -8.52
N GLU A 54 14.05 2.49 -8.56
CA GLU A 54 15.42 2.11 -8.91
C GLU A 54 16.03 1.15 -7.88
N GLU A 55 15.72 1.35 -6.60
CA GLU A 55 16.17 0.47 -5.52
C GLU A 55 15.52 -0.92 -5.58
N LEU A 56 14.20 -0.98 -5.78
CA LEU A 56 13.44 -2.22 -5.62
C LEU A 56 13.31 -3.04 -6.90
N LEU A 57 13.29 -2.42 -8.09
CA LEU A 57 13.12 -3.14 -9.36
C LEU A 57 14.05 -4.35 -9.50
N PRO A 58 15.38 -4.28 -9.29
CA PRO A 58 16.25 -5.44 -9.46
C PRO A 58 15.96 -6.59 -8.48
N LEU A 59 15.23 -6.31 -7.39
CA LEU A 59 14.99 -7.23 -6.28
C LEU A 59 13.62 -7.91 -6.34
N VAL A 60 12.72 -7.44 -7.20
CA VAL A 60 11.31 -7.85 -7.21
C VAL A 60 10.85 -8.40 -8.57
N GLN A 61 11.74 -9.11 -9.28
CA GLN A 61 11.40 -9.67 -10.60
C GLN A 61 10.46 -10.86 -10.51
N THR A 62 10.49 -11.63 -9.41
CA THR A 62 9.62 -12.79 -9.19
C THR A 62 9.09 -12.83 -7.76
N LEU A 63 7.97 -13.54 -7.55
CA LEU A 63 7.38 -13.71 -6.21
C LEU A 63 8.36 -14.31 -5.18
N PRO A 64 9.18 -15.33 -5.49
CA PRO A 64 10.20 -15.82 -4.55
C PRO A 64 11.21 -14.77 -4.10
N GLN A 65 11.61 -13.85 -4.99
CA GLN A 65 12.53 -12.77 -4.62
C GLN A 65 11.86 -11.75 -3.67
N ILE A 66 10.57 -11.47 -3.88
CA ILE A 66 9.79 -10.61 -2.98
C ILE A 66 9.70 -11.23 -1.59
N ILE A 67 9.36 -12.52 -1.51
CA ILE A 67 9.27 -13.24 -0.23
C ILE A 67 10.61 -13.20 0.51
N LEU A 68 11.73 -13.41 -0.20
CA LEU A 68 13.07 -13.38 0.40
C LEU A 68 13.45 -12.00 0.96
N GLN A 69 12.94 -10.93 0.37
CA GLN A 69 13.36 -9.54 0.66
C GLN A 69 12.26 -8.69 1.30
N LYS A 70 11.17 -9.31 1.77
CA LYS A 70 9.97 -8.63 2.28
C LYS A 70 10.27 -7.54 3.32
N ASP A 71 11.19 -7.78 4.25
CA ASP A 71 11.61 -6.81 5.28
C ASP A 71 12.30 -5.57 4.68
N PHE A 72 13.15 -5.77 3.68
CA PHE A 72 13.86 -4.70 2.99
C PHE A 72 12.88 -3.88 2.14
N ILE A 73 12.04 -4.55 1.35
CA ILE A 73 11.00 -3.93 0.52
C ILE A 73 10.12 -3.02 1.38
N LEU A 74 9.59 -3.56 2.49
CA LEU A 74 8.74 -2.78 3.38
C LEU A 74 9.50 -1.59 3.99
N SER A 75 10.74 -1.80 4.43
CA SER A 75 11.54 -0.72 5.04
C SER A 75 11.84 0.42 4.05
N SER A 76 12.13 0.08 2.79
CA SER A 76 12.30 1.06 1.70
C SER A 76 11.02 1.88 1.50
N LEU A 77 9.86 1.23 1.39
CA LEU A 77 8.56 1.92 1.21
C LEU A 77 8.22 2.83 2.40
N LEU A 78 8.33 2.31 3.63
CA LEU A 78 8.01 3.07 4.83
C LEU A 78 8.96 4.27 5.03
N SER A 79 10.20 4.19 4.57
CA SER A 79 11.15 5.31 4.65
C SER A 79 10.72 6.54 3.82
N ARG A 80 9.81 6.36 2.86
CA ARG A 80 9.26 7.41 2.01
C ARG A 80 7.83 7.83 2.38
N MET A 81 7.30 7.32 3.49
CA MET A 81 6.01 7.75 4.03
C MET A 81 6.15 9.04 4.84
N THR A 82 6.48 10.13 4.15
CA THR A 82 6.66 11.46 4.76
C THR A 82 6.00 12.55 3.92
N MET A 83 5.74 13.71 4.53
CA MET A 83 5.13 14.83 3.82
C MET A 83 6.06 15.48 2.80
N GLU A 84 7.38 15.33 2.93
CA GLU A 84 8.36 15.74 1.93
C GLU A 84 8.15 14.94 0.62
N ALA A 85 7.81 13.66 0.74
CA ALA A 85 7.52 12.76 -0.36
C ALA A 85 6.03 12.77 -0.77
N ARG A 86 5.30 13.88 -0.55
CA ARG A 86 3.84 13.98 -0.79
C ARG A 86 3.40 13.46 -2.16
N LEU A 87 4.14 13.79 -3.22
CA LEU A 87 3.79 13.39 -4.60
C LEU A 87 4.06 11.91 -4.91
N SER A 88 4.68 11.19 -3.97
CA SER A 88 4.97 9.77 -4.05
C SER A 88 4.08 8.93 -3.15
N GLN A 89 3.18 9.52 -2.35
CA GLN A 89 2.38 8.78 -1.37
C GLN A 89 1.46 7.76 -2.02
N GLU A 90 0.77 8.10 -3.10
CA GLU A 90 -0.11 7.17 -3.80
C GLU A 90 0.62 5.88 -4.24
N PRO A 91 1.71 5.93 -5.04
CA PRO A 91 2.39 4.70 -5.45
C PRO A 91 2.95 3.92 -4.26
N ILE A 92 3.50 4.59 -3.25
CA ILE A 92 4.02 3.92 -2.04
C ILE A 92 2.91 3.14 -1.33
N LEU A 93 1.77 3.78 -1.09
CA LEU A 93 0.61 3.18 -0.43
C LEU A 93 0.01 2.04 -1.26
N ARG A 94 -0.01 2.15 -2.59
CA ARG A 94 -0.45 1.04 -3.47
C ARG A 94 0.52 -0.13 -3.47
N LEU A 95 1.83 0.13 -3.43
CA LEU A 95 2.85 -0.92 -3.34
C LEU A 95 2.75 -1.70 -2.02
N ILE A 96 2.47 -1.03 -0.90
CA ILE A 96 2.22 -1.70 0.39
C ILE A 96 0.99 -2.62 0.29
N ALA A 97 -0.11 -2.15 -0.32
CA ALA A 97 -1.29 -2.97 -0.53
C ALA A 97 -1.01 -4.17 -1.46
N ALA A 98 -0.29 -3.97 -2.57
CA ALA A 98 0.10 -5.04 -3.48
C ALA A 98 1.01 -6.08 -2.80
N LEU A 99 1.96 -5.64 -1.98
CA LEU A 99 2.82 -6.50 -1.18
C LEU A 99 2.01 -7.39 -0.22
N SER A 100 0.95 -6.84 0.40
CA SER A 100 0.07 -7.62 1.27
C SER A 100 -0.69 -8.72 0.53
N ARG A 101 -1.01 -8.49 -0.75
CA ARG A 101 -1.67 -9.50 -1.59
C ARG A 101 -0.71 -10.62 -2.00
N ASP A 102 0.54 -10.28 -2.29
CA ASP A 102 1.57 -11.27 -2.62
C ASP A 102 1.96 -12.13 -1.40
N LEU A 103 2.08 -11.52 -0.22
CA LEU A 103 2.57 -12.20 1.00
C LEU A 103 1.47 -12.87 1.82
N LEU A 104 0.23 -12.35 1.81
CA LEU A 104 -0.90 -12.91 2.54
C LEU A 104 -0.59 -13.10 4.04
N GLU A 105 -0.64 -14.32 4.58
CA GLU A 105 -0.39 -14.58 6.02
C GLU A 105 0.98 -14.10 6.50
N ASP A 106 2.00 -14.19 5.62
CA ASP A 106 3.36 -13.71 5.90
C ASP A 106 3.45 -12.19 6.06
N PHE A 107 2.40 -11.45 5.68
CA PHE A 107 2.31 -10.01 5.85
C PHE A 107 1.84 -9.58 7.25
N ILE A 108 1.14 -10.45 7.98
CA ILE A 108 0.50 -10.13 9.26
C ILE A 108 1.49 -9.51 10.28
N PRO A 109 2.74 -10.00 10.43
CA PRO A 109 3.70 -9.42 11.36
C PRO A 109 4.04 -7.94 11.09
N PHE A 110 3.78 -7.44 9.89
CA PHE A 110 4.06 -6.06 9.51
C PHE A 110 2.92 -5.08 9.79
N LEU A 111 1.72 -5.56 10.12
CA LEU A 111 0.52 -4.71 10.26
C LEU A 111 0.70 -3.59 11.29
N GLN A 112 1.27 -3.90 12.46
CA GLN A 112 1.50 -2.88 13.48
C GLN A 112 2.44 -1.78 12.98
N ARG A 113 3.56 -2.16 12.37
CA ARG A 113 4.56 -1.22 11.85
C ARG A 113 3.98 -0.31 10.75
N ILE A 114 3.11 -0.86 9.90
CA ILE A 114 2.41 -0.09 8.86
C ILE A 114 1.40 0.87 9.47
N ALA A 115 0.59 0.42 10.44
CA ALA A 115 -0.36 1.26 11.14
C ALA A 115 0.33 2.42 11.88
N ASP A 116 1.46 2.15 12.54
CA ASP A 116 2.28 3.18 13.19
C ASP A 116 2.80 4.20 12.17
N SER A 117 3.24 3.74 10.99
CA SER A 117 3.71 4.62 9.90
C SER A 117 2.58 5.47 9.32
N PHE A 118 1.36 4.92 9.22
CA PHE A 118 0.17 5.67 8.79
C PHE A 118 -0.18 6.75 9.80
N GLY A 119 -0.14 6.42 11.10
CA GLY A 119 -0.33 7.38 12.19
C GLY A 119 0.70 8.50 12.14
N ALA A 120 1.98 8.17 12.01
CA ALA A 120 3.07 9.14 11.92
C ALA A 120 2.91 10.08 10.69
N LEU A 121 2.51 9.55 9.54
CA LEU A 121 2.26 10.36 8.35
C LEU A 121 1.09 11.34 8.58
N LEU A 122 -0.01 10.88 9.18
CA LEU A 122 -1.14 11.74 9.55
C LEU A 122 -0.74 12.85 10.53
N GLU A 123 0.01 12.51 11.58
CA GLU A 123 0.52 13.46 12.57
C GLU A 123 1.49 14.50 11.96
N SER A 124 2.22 14.12 10.90
CA SER A 124 3.14 15.01 10.19
C SER A 124 2.47 16.04 9.27
N GLY A 125 1.13 16.05 9.21
CA GLY A 125 0.34 17.04 8.47
C GLY A 125 -0.47 16.47 7.31
N ALA A 126 -0.42 15.16 7.06
CA ALA A 126 -1.28 14.51 6.06
C ALA A 126 -2.77 14.54 6.46
N ASP A 127 -3.08 14.73 7.75
CA ASP A 127 -4.44 14.93 8.28
C ASP A 127 -5.18 16.15 7.67
N ARG A 128 -4.45 17.06 7.03
CA ARG A 128 -4.99 18.24 6.33
C ARG A 128 -5.12 18.05 4.83
N ASP A 129 -4.76 16.87 4.34
CA ASP A 129 -4.78 16.54 2.92
C ASP A 129 -5.79 15.42 2.64
N PRO A 130 -7.00 15.77 2.16
CA PRO A 130 -8.03 14.77 1.84
C PRO A 130 -7.58 13.70 0.88
N GLU A 131 -6.66 14.03 -0.05
CA GLU A 131 -6.18 13.09 -1.05
C GLU A 131 -5.27 12.02 -0.43
N ILE A 132 -4.34 12.42 0.46
CA ILE A 132 -3.49 11.47 1.18
C ILE A 132 -4.32 10.64 2.16
N ILE A 133 -5.30 11.26 2.84
CA ILE A 133 -6.24 10.54 3.71
C ILE A 133 -6.95 9.44 2.93
N GLU A 134 -7.53 9.77 1.77
CA GLU A 134 -8.19 8.79 0.90
C GLU A 134 -7.23 7.67 0.51
N GLN A 135 -5.99 8.00 0.12
CA GLN A 135 -4.98 7.02 -0.29
C GLN A 135 -4.60 6.08 0.86
N ILE A 136 -4.41 6.59 2.08
CA ILE A 136 -4.07 5.81 3.27
C ILE A 136 -5.19 4.81 3.55
N PHE A 137 -6.43 5.29 3.69
CA PHE A 137 -7.56 4.42 4.03
C PHE A 137 -7.91 3.47 2.89
N THR A 138 -7.71 3.87 1.64
CA THR A 138 -7.86 2.98 0.49
C THR A 138 -6.85 1.85 0.56
N SER A 139 -5.57 2.16 0.77
CA SER A 139 -4.51 1.15 0.93
C SER A 139 -4.82 0.20 2.10
N TRP A 140 -5.16 0.74 3.27
CA TRP A 140 -5.54 -0.04 4.43
C TRP A 140 -6.72 -0.97 4.14
N SER A 141 -7.74 -0.47 3.44
CA SER A 141 -8.92 -1.27 3.09
C SER A 141 -8.58 -2.43 2.16
N TYR A 142 -7.70 -2.23 1.17
CA TYR A 142 -7.20 -3.33 0.34
C TYR A 142 -6.43 -4.36 1.17
N ILE A 143 -5.54 -3.93 2.06
CA ILE A 143 -4.81 -4.83 2.96
C ILE A 143 -5.79 -5.67 3.78
N MET A 144 -6.78 -5.04 4.43
CA MET A 144 -7.80 -5.75 5.21
C MET A 144 -8.63 -6.72 4.34
N MET A 145 -8.99 -6.31 3.13
CA MET A 145 -9.71 -7.16 2.17
C MET A 145 -8.90 -8.42 1.78
N TYR A 146 -7.60 -8.29 1.53
CA TYR A 146 -6.73 -9.43 1.18
C TYR A 146 -6.47 -10.34 2.38
N LEU A 147 -6.35 -9.76 3.58
CA LEU A 147 -6.00 -10.49 4.79
C LEU A 147 -7.20 -11.04 5.57
N GLN A 148 -8.44 -10.65 5.24
CA GLN A 148 -9.65 -10.96 6.01
C GLN A 148 -9.74 -12.43 6.46
N LYS A 149 -9.43 -13.39 5.56
CA LYS A 149 -9.54 -14.82 5.84
C LYS A 149 -8.46 -15.36 6.78
N TYR A 150 -7.33 -14.65 6.89
CA TYR A 150 -6.23 -15.01 7.78
C TYR A 150 -6.42 -14.37 9.15
N LEU A 151 -6.84 -13.11 9.19
CA LEU A 151 -7.16 -12.42 10.45
C LEU A 151 -8.29 -13.11 11.21
N MET A 152 -9.30 -13.65 10.53
CA MET A 152 -10.38 -14.40 11.18
C MET A 152 -9.93 -15.72 11.83
N LYS A 153 -8.81 -16.32 11.38
CA LYS A 153 -8.28 -17.57 11.97
C LYS A 153 -7.61 -17.32 13.32
N ASP A 154 -6.97 -16.16 13.48
CA ASP A 154 -6.25 -15.81 14.70
C ASP A 154 -7.16 -15.23 15.80
N VAL A 155 -8.34 -14.71 15.43
CA VAL A 155 -9.36 -14.26 16.41
C VAL A 155 -9.89 -15.41 17.28
N GLY A 156 -9.72 -16.67 16.86
CA GLY A 156 -10.09 -17.86 17.63
C GLY A 156 -9.23 -18.15 18.86
N TYR A 157 -8.09 -17.45 19.06
CA TYR A 157 -7.20 -17.63 20.21
C TYR A 157 -7.36 -16.56 21.31
N VAL A 158 -8.36 -15.67 21.20
CA VAL A 158 -8.59 -14.57 22.16
C VAL A 158 -9.97 -14.65 22.83
N LEU A 159 -10.56 -15.85 22.96
CA LEU A 159 -11.75 -16.08 23.79
C LEU A 159 -11.56 -17.24 24.78
#